data_AF-A0A926I9U7-F1
#
_entry.id   AF-A0A926I9U7-F1
#
_cell.length_a   1.000
_cell.length_b   1.000
_cell.length_c   1.000
_cell.angle_alpha   90.00
_cell.angle_beta   90.00
_cell.angle_gamma   90.00
#
_symmetry.space_group_name_H-M   'P 1'
#
loop_
_entity.id
_entity.type
_entity.pdbx_description
1 polymer ?
#
loop_
_entity_poly.entity_id
_entity_poly.type
_entity_poly.pdbx_seq_one_letter_code
_entity_poly.pdbx_strand_id
1 'polypeptide(L)'
;MIAPERWYEYQKNYQKYGLDMKPKPETRIRSRRKRSSKKITLPIGSGKKVAFSMVLAVGIAMIVLIIITAYTANLRYNINSMIKENSALMGEIENLQVKVYSANNVDYIESKATSELKMAYPSDKDRVYITSDDIPEEGFSDIIKEKAYN
;
A
#
# COMPACT_ATOMS: atom_id res chain seq x y z
N MET A 1 58.13 49.41 1.32
CA MET A 1 59.29 48.78 0.66
C MET A 1 59.40 47.36 1.21
N ILE A 2 59.53 46.34 0.34
CA ILE A 2 59.56 44.92 0.74
C ILE A 2 60.96 44.58 1.29
N ALA A 3 61.03 43.78 2.35
CA ALA A 3 62.30 43.35 2.95
C ALA A 3 63.12 42.45 2.00
N PRO A 4 64.47 42.57 1.96
CA PRO A 4 65.32 41.87 1.00
C PRO A 4 65.17 40.34 1.00
N GLU A 5 64.89 39.77 2.17
CA GLU A 5 64.76 38.32 2.38
C GLU A 5 63.54 37.73 1.66
N ARG A 6 62.47 38.51 1.49
CA ARG A 6 61.23 38.07 0.83
C ARG A 6 61.20 38.35 -0.66
N TRP A 7 62.24 39.00 -1.19
CA TRP A 7 62.31 39.38 -2.60
C TRP A 7 62.38 38.16 -3.53
N TYR A 8 63.10 37.12 -3.12
CA TYR A 8 63.24 35.88 -3.89
C TYR A 8 61.93 35.10 -4.03
N GLU A 9 61.10 35.07 -2.98
CA GLU A 9 59.78 34.43 -3.01
C GLU A 9 58.79 35.21 -3.89
N TYR A 10 58.91 36.54 -3.88
CA TYR A 10 58.13 37.41 -4.71
C TYR A 10 58.41 37.13 -6.20
N GLN A 11 59.67 37.07 -6.62
CA GLN A 11 60.05 36.82 -8.02
C GLN A 11 59.55 35.47 -8.57
N LYS A 12 59.62 34.38 -7.77
CA LYS A 12 59.12 33.06 -8.18
C LYS A 12 57.61 33.02 -8.40
N ASN A 13 56.84 33.82 -7.65
CA ASN A 13 55.38 33.82 -7.76
C ASN A 13 54.90 34.54 -9.02
N TYR A 14 55.66 35.52 -9.54
CA TYR A 14 55.34 36.20 -10.79
C TYR A 14 55.61 35.30 -12.00
N GLN A 15 56.72 34.55 -12.04
CA GLN A 15 57.03 33.63 -13.15
C GLN A 15 55.96 32.54 -13.38
N LYS A 16 55.14 32.20 -12.37
CA LYS A 16 54.15 31.11 -12.45
C LYS A 16 52.86 31.48 -13.20
N TYR A 17 52.58 32.77 -13.44
CA TYR A 17 51.33 33.23 -14.05
C TYR A 17 51.60 34.12 -15.27
N GLY A 18 51.22 33.68 -16.47
CA GLY A 18 51.35 34.48 -17.71
C GLY A 18 50.48 35.73 -17.73
N LEU A 19 50.86 36.73 -18.55
CA LEU A 19 50.29 38.04 -18.98
C LEU A 19 49.35 38.87 -18.08
N ASP A 20 48.75 38.34 -17.02
CA ASP A 20 47.92 39.09 -16.07
C ASP A 20 48.40 38.83 -14.63
N MET A 21 49.63 39.27 -14.35
CA MET A 21 50.24 39.24 -13.03
C MET A 21 49.73 40.39 -12.16
N LYS A 22 48.61 40.20 -11.47
CA LYS A 22 48.24 41.07 -10.34
C LYS A 22 48.48 40.33 -9.02
N PRO A 23 49.37 40.81 -8.14
CA PRO A 23 49.55 40.18 -6.83
C PRO A 23 48.24 40.28 -6.05
N LYS A 24 47.74 39.15 -5.53
CA LYS A 24 46.58 39.15 -4.63
C LYS A 24 46.90 40.05 -3.43
N PRO A 25 46.08 41.06 -3.12
CA PRO A 25 46.25 41.84 -1.90
C PRO A 25 46.12 40.91 -0.70
N GLU A 26 46.99 41.10 0.30
CA GLU A 26 47.04 40.27 1.50
C GLU A 26 45.64 40.11 2.10
N THR A 27 45.21 38.86 2.23
CA THR A 27 43.91 38.54 2.82
C THR A 27 43.94 39.03 4.26
N ARG A 28 43.25 40.13 4.57
CA ARG A 28 42.98 40.55 5.95
C ARG A 28 42.50 39.31 6.70
N ILE A 29 43.25 38.90 7.72
CA ILE A 29 42.86 37.80 8.61
C ILE A 29 41.46 38.14 9.09
N ARG A 30 40.46 37.42 8.57
CA ARG A 30 39.06 37.60 8.97
C ARG A 30 39.02 37.28 10.45
N SER A 31 38.92 38.31 11.30
CA SER A 31 38.71 38.11 12.73
C SER A 31 37.52 37.17 12.87
N ARG A 32 37.77 36.03 13.50
CA ARG A 32 36.83 34.94 13.77
C ARG A 32 35.46 35.55 14.09
N ARG A 33 34.52 35.52 13.14
CA ARG A 33 33.13 35.97 13.38
C ARG A 33 32.63 35.12 14.54
N LYS A 34 32.50 35.71 15.74
CA LYS A 34 31.77 35.07 16.84
C LYS A 34 30.39 34.76 16.29
N ARG A 35 30.04 33.47 16.19
CA ARG A 35 28.67 33.04 15.92
C ARG A 35 27.83 33.66 17.04
N SER A 36 27.12 34.74 16.72
CA SER A 36 26.15 35.32 17.64
C SER A 36 25.06 34.26 17.81
N SER A 37 25.14 33.48 18.89
CA SER A 37 23.98 32.71 19.33
C SER A 37 22.90 33.74 19.63
N LYS A 38 21.97 33.92 18.69
CA LYS A 38 20.79 34.73 18.91
C LYS A 38 19.97 33.96 19.95
N LYS A 39 20.25 34.19 21.23
CA LYS A 39 19.46 33.64 22.32
C LYS A 39 18.05 34.17 22.08
N ILE A 40 17.10 33.26 21.84
CA ILE A 40 15.70 33.61 21.76
C ILE A 40 15.32 34.04 23.17
N THR A 41 15.43 35.33 23.44
CA THR A 41 14.91 35.92 24.67
C THR A 41 13.39 35.95 24.49
N LEU A 42 12.71 34.95 25.06
CA LEU A 42 11.27 35.03 25.27
C LEU A 42 11.01 36.35 26.03
N PRO A 43 10.13 37.24 25.55
CA PRO A 43 9.82 38.47 26.24
C PRO A 43 9.01 38.14 27.50
N ILE A 44 9.70 37.76 28.57
CA ILE A 44 9.13 37.62 29.92
C ILE A 44 9.06 39.04 30.54
N GLY A 45 8.44 39.96 29.82
CA GLY A 45 8.07 41.28 30.32
C GLY A 45 6.65 41.17 30.86
N SER A 46 6.47 41.13 32.19
CA SER A 46 5.25 40.80 32.95
C SER A 46 4.97 39.29 33.17
N GLY A 47 5.95 38.60 33.77
CA GLY A 47 5.98 37.15 33.96
C GLY A 47 4.76 36.48 34.62
N LYS A 48 3.90 37.20 35.35
CA LYS A 48 2.71 36.58 35.98
C LYS A 48 1.56 36.32 34.99
N LYS A 49 1.28 37.24 34.07
CA LYS A 49 0.18 37.10 33.10
C LYS A 49 0.53 36.15 31.95
N VAL A 50 1.79 36.18 31.49
CA VAL A 50 2.29 35.26 30.45
C VAL A 50 2.40 33.84 30.99
N ALA A 51 2.90 33.64 32.22
CA ALA A 51 2.92 32.31 32.84
C ALA A 51 1.50 31.75 33.04
N PHE A 52 0.56 32.59 33.47
CA PHE A 52 -0.84 32.17 33.63
C PHE A 52 -1.49 31.78 32.29
N SER A 53 -1.28 32.57 31.23
CA SER A 53 -1.74 32.25 29.87
C SER A 53 -1.14 30.93 29.37
N MET A 54 0.13 30.67 29.66
CA MET A 54 0.79 29.43 29.23
C MET A 54 0.25 28.21 29.98
N VAL A 55 0.03 28.32 31.29
CA VAL A 55 -0.61 27.26 32.09
C VAL A 55 -2.02 26.98 31.58
N LEU A 56 -2.79 28.02 31.24
CA LEU A 56 -4.13 27.86 30.66
C LEU A 56 -4.08 27.15 29.30
N ALA A 57 -3.15 27.52 28.42
CA ALA A 57 -2.99 26.88 27.12
C ALA A 57 -2.58 25.40 27.24
N VAL A 58 -1.67 25.08 28.16
CA VAL A 58 -1.26 23.69 28.45
C VAL A 58 -2.44 22.89 29.03
N GLY A 59 -3.25 23.50 29.90
CA GLY A 59 -4.46 22.88 30.43
C GLY A 59 -5.45 22.51 29.33
N ILE A 60 -5.71 23.42 28.39
CA ILE A 60 -6.58 23.16 27.23
C ILE A 60 -5.99 22.05 26.34
N ALA A 61 -4.69 22.08 26.07
CA ALA A 61 -4.02 21.04 25.29
C ALA A 61 -4.15 19.65 25.93
N MET A 62 -4.01 19.56 27.26
CA MET A 62 -4.20 18.31 27.99
C MET A 62 -5.64 17.77 27.88
N ILE A 63 -6.64 18.64 27.97
CA ILE A 63 -8.05 18.24 27.79
C ILE A 63 -8.27 17.68 26.39
N VAL A 64 -7.74 18.34 25.36
CA VAL A 64 -7.83 17.88 23.96
C VAL A 64 -7.16 16.51 23.79
N LEU A 65 -6.00 16.29 24.40
CA LEU A 65 -5.30 15.01 24.35
C LEU A 65 -6.11 13.87 24.97
N ILE A 66 -6.79 14.12 26.09
CA ILE A 66 -7.67 13.12 26.72
C ILE A 66 -8.82 12.75 25.78
N ILE A 67 -9.46 13.75 25.17
CA ILE A 67 -10.56 13.55 24.22
C ILE A 67 -10.09 12.71 23.02
N ILE A 68 -8.98 13.09 22.38
CA ILE A 68 -8.40 12.34 21.24
C ILE A 68 -8.09 10.90 21.64
N THR A 69 -7.52 10.69 22.83
CA THR A 69 -7.16 9.35 23.32
C THR A 69 -8.41 8.49 23.52
N ALA A 70 -9.48 9.05 24.09
CA ALA A 70 -10.76 8.35 24.26
C ALA A 70 -11.40 7.97 22.90
N TYR A 71 -11.41 8.88 21.93
CA TYR A 71 -11.89 8.55 20.58
C TYR A 71 -11.01 7.52 19.88
N THR A 72 -9.70 7.57 20.08
CA THR A 72 -8.76 6.59 19.52
C THR A 72 -9.02 5.19 20.10
N ALA A 73 -9.35 5.09 21.38
CA ALA A 73 -9.70 3.81 22.01
C ALA A 73 -10.98 3.22 21.40
N ASN A 74 -12.04 4.02 21.23
CA ASN A 74 -13.27 3.59 20.56
C ASN A 74 -13.01 3.19 19.11
N LEU A 75 -12.18 3.94 18.38
CA LEU A 75 -11.83 3.64 17.00
C LEU A 75 -11.08 2.30 16.91
N ARG A 76 -10.14 2.02 17.82
CA ARG A 76 -9.44 0.73 17.89
C ARG A 76 -10.40 -0.43 18.16
N TYR A 77 -11.37 -0.24 19.05
CA TYR A 77 -12.40 -1.23 19.31
C TYR A 77 -13.20 -1.53 18.04
N ASN A 78 -13.68 -0.50 17.35
CA ASN A 78 -14.44 -0.64 16.11
C ASN A 78 -13.61 -1.35 15.02
N ILE A 79 -12.33 -0.98 14.86
CA ILE A 79 -11.42 -1.66 13.92
C ILE A 79 -11.32 -3.15 14.25
N ASN A 80 -11.08 -3.49 15.52
CA ASN A 80 -10.95 -4.89 15.92
C ASN A 80 -12.27 -5.67 15.75
N SER A 81 -13.43 -5.04 15.99
CA SER A 81 -14.74 -5.64 15.70
C SER A 81 -14.90 -5.92 14.21
N MET A 82 -14.62 -4.94 13.34
CA MET A 82 -14.71 -5.11 11.90
C MET A 82 -13.75 -6.19 11.39
N ILE A 83 -12.52 -6.28 11.92
CA ILE A 83 -11.58 -7.34 11.57
C ILE A 83 -12.14 -8.71 11.97
N LYS A 84 -12.72 -8.83 13.15
CA LYS A 84 -13.34 -10.07 13.63
C LYS A 84 -14.52 -10.47 12.76
N GLU A 85 -15.39 -9.52 12.41
CA GLU A 85 -16.54 -9.72 11.52
C GLU A 85 -16.09 -10.18 10.14
N ASN A 86 -15.09 -9.50 9.53
CA ASN A 86 -14.51 -9.94 8.26
C ASN A 86 -13.90 -11.34 8.34
N SER A 87 -13.22 -11.67 9.43
CA SER A 87 -12.64 -13.01 9.61
C SER A 87 -13.72 -14.08 9.71
N ALA A 88 -14.84 -13.78 10.40
CA ALA A 88 -15.99 -14.67 10.46
C ALA A 88 -16.63 -14.87 9.07
N LEU A 89 -16.85 -13.79 8.33
CA LEU A 89 -17.37 -13.85 6.96
C LEU A 89 -16.46 -14.65 6.02
N MET A 90 -15.14 -14.49 6.13
CA MET A 90 -14.19 -15.31 5.37
C MET A 90 -14.31 -16.79 5.73
N GLY A 91 -14.43 -17.13 7.01
CA GLY A 91 -14.66 -18.52 7.43
C GLY A 91 -15.97 -19.11 6.93
N GLU A 92 -17.03 -18.29 6.85
CA GLU A 92 -18.30 -18.70 6.22
C GLU A 92 -18.14 -18.94 4.72
N ILE A 93 -17.41 -18.08 4.01
CA ILE A 93 -17.11 -18.25 2.59
C ILE A 93 -16.32 -19.54 2.36
N GLU A 94 -15.29 -19.81 3.14
CA GLU A 94 -14.50 -21.05 3.04
C GLU A 94 -15.37 -22.29 3.27
N ASN A 95 -16.23 -22.27 4.30
CA ASN A 95 -17.15 -23.37 4.56
C ASN A 95 -18.15 -23.57 3.42
N LEU A 96 -18.72 -22.48 2.88
CA LEU A 96 -19.60 -22.54 1.72
C LEU A 96 -18.87 -23.09 0.50
N GLN A 97 -17.63 -22.67 0.27
CA GLN A 97 -16.81 -23.17 -0.84
C GLN A 97 -16.52 -24.67 -0.69
N VAL A 98 -16.19 -25.15 0.52
CA VAL A 98 -16.04 -26.59 0.79
C VAL A 98 -17.35 -27.33 0.54
N LYS A 99 -18.50 -26.80 0.97
CA LYS A 99 -19.81 -27.39 0.68
C LYS A 99 -20.07 -27.47 -0.82
N VAL A 100 -19.78 -26.40 -1.57
CA VAL A 100 -19.92 -26.38 -3.03
C VAL A 100 -19.02 -27.42 -3.67
N TYR A 101 -17.74 -27.51 -3.28
CA TYR A 101 -16.84 -28.55 -3.81
C TYR A 101 -17.29 -29.95 -3.44
N SER A 102 -17.80 -30.16 -2.23
CA SER A 102 -18.32 -31.46 -1.82
C SER A 102 -19.58 -31.85 -2.59
N ALA A 103 -20.44 -30.88 -2.91
CA ALA A 103 -21.64 -31.10 -3.71
C ALA A 103 -21.34 -31.27 -5.20
N ASN A 104 -20.31 -30.60 -5.71
CA ASN A 104 -19.81 -30.75 -7.08
C ASN A 104 -18.79 -31.88 -7.21
N ASN A 105 -18.47 -32.62 -6.14
CA ASN A 105 -17.66 -33.81 -6.26
C ASN A 105 -18.47 -34.88 -7.01
N VAL A 106 -17.85 -35.47 -8.03
CA VAL A 106 -18.42 -36.55 -8.84
C VAL A 106 -18.94 -37.68 -7.94
N ASP A 107 -18.24 -38.02 -6.85
CA ASP A 107 -18.67 -39.06 -5.90
C ASP A 107 -20.01 -38.72 -5.21
N TYR A 108 -20.21 -37.45 -4.86
CA TYR A 108 -21.46 -36.99 -4.24
C TYR A 108 -22.61 -36.99 -5.25
N ILE A 109 -22.34 -36.53 -6.47
CA ILE A 109 -23.30 -36.54 -7.57
C ILE A 109 -23.71 -37.98 -7.89
N GLU A 110 -22.75 -38.89 -8.00
CA GLU A 110 -22.98 -40.31 -8.26
C GLU A 110 -23.76 -40.98 -7.13
N SER A 111 -23.37 -40.74 -5.87
CA SER A 111 -24.10 -41.26 -4.72
C SER A 111 -25.55 -40.76 -4.70
N LYS A 112 -25.78 -39.47 -4.95
CA LYS A 112 -27.14 -38.92 -4.97
C LYS A 112 -27.97 -39.43 -6.15
N ALA A 113 -27.35 -39.55 -7.33
CA ALA A 113 -27.97 -40.11 -8.52
C ALA A 113 -28.39 -41.58 -8.31
N THR A 114 -27.50 -42.40 -7.76
CA THR A 114 -27.74 -43.83 -7.56
C THR A 114 -28.64 -44.12 -6.36
N SER A 115 -28.47 -43.38 -5.26
CA SER A 115 -29.14 -43.66 -3.98
C SER A 115 -30.50 -42.97 -3.84
N GLU A 116 -30.58 -41.68 -4.18
CA GLU A 116 -31.83 -40.90 -4.04
C GLU A 116 -32.67 -40.94 -5.32
N LEU A 117 -32.04 -40.72 -6.48
CA LEU A 117 -32.73 -40.65 -7.77
C LEU A 117 -32.88 -42.02 -8.44
N LYS A 118 -32.32 -43.09 -7.84
CA LYS A 118 -32.36 -44.48 -8.34
C LYS A 118 -31.89 -44.61 -9.79
N MET A 119 -30.97 -43.74 -10.20
CA MET A 119 -30.31 -43.84 -11.51
C MET A 119 -29.38 -45.05 -11.51
N ALA A 120 -29.45 -45.86 -12.56
CA ALA A 120 -28.55 -46.98 -12.77
C ALA A 120 -27.45 -46.59 -13.75
N TYR A 121 -26.24 -47.09 -13.52
CA TYR A 121 -25.17 -46.98 -14.51
C TYR A 121 -25.56 -47.77 -15.77
N PRO A 122 -25.46 -47.18 -16.97
CA PRO A 122 -25.75 -47.88 -18.21
C PRO A 122 -24.79 -49.06 -18.38
N SER A 123 -25.34 -50.20 -18.79
CA SER A 123 -24.57 -51.40 -19.10
C SER A 123 -24.13 -51.42 -20.56
N ASP A 124 -23.25 -52.35 -20.92
CA ASP A 124 -22.82 -52.53 -22.32
C ASP A 124 -24.00 -52.85 -23.26
N LYS A 125 -25.11 -53.35 -22.72
CA LYS A 125 -26.34 -53.65 -23.47
C LYS A 125 -27.17 -52.41 -23.80
N ASP A 126 -26.94 -51.31 -23.10
CA ASP A 126 -27.64 -50.03 -23.30
C ASP A 126 -26.90 -49.14 -24.31
N ARG A 127 -25.78 -49.62 -24.87
CA ARG A 127 -25.00 -48.93 -25.91
C ARG A 127 -25.65 -49.17 -27.27
N VAL A 128 -26.14 -48.09 -27.89
CA VAL A 128 -26.56 -48.11 -29.29
C VAL A 128 -25.42 -47.59 -30.15
N TYR A 129 -24.93 -48.42 -31.06
CA TYR A 129 -23.95 -48.02 -32.06
C TYR A 129 -24.69 -47.53 -33.29
N ILE A 130 -24.38 -46.31 -33.74
CA ILE A 130 -24.93 -45.75 -34.97
C ILE A 130 -24.02 -46.19 -36.11
N THR A 131 -24.58 -46.91 -37.06
CA THR A 131 -23.92 -47.37 -38.28
C THR A 131 -24.27 -46.44 -39.44
N SER A 132 -23.51 -46.53 -40.54
CA SER A 132 -23.78 -45.70 -41.74
C SER A 132 -25.17 -45.94 -42.35
N ASP A 133 -25.76 -47.10 -42.09
CA ASP A 133 -27.11 -47.46 -42.51
C ASP A 133 -28.22 -46.86 -41.62
N ASP A 134 -27.88 -46.37 -40.42
CA ASP A 134 -28.79 -45.68 -39.51
C ASP A 134 -28.86 -44.16 -39.78
N ILE A 135 -28.08 -43.68 -40.76
CA ILE A 135 -28.11 -42.30 -41.22
C ILE A 135 -29.33 -42.16 -42.13
N PRO A 136 -30.35 -41.38 -41.77
CA PRO A 136 -31.54 -41.23 -42.60
C PRO A 136 -31.17 -40.63 -43.97
N GLU A 137 -31.74 -41.19 -45.04
CA GLU A 137 -31.50 -40.73 -46.42
C GLU A 137 -31.89 -39.27 -46.63
N GLU A 138 -32.95 -38.84 -45.93
CA GLU A 138 -33.33 -37.44 -45.82
C GLU A 138 -32.63 -36.84 -44.59
N GLY A 139 -31.96 -35.71 -44.79
CA GLY A 139 -31.18 -35.08 -43.74
C GLY A 139 -32.04 -34.84 -42.50
N PHE A 140 -31.51 -35.14 -41.32
CA PHE A 140 -32.17 -34.89 -40.03
C PHE A 140 -32.78 -33.48 -39.91
N SER A 141 -32.19 -32.51 -40.61
CA SER A 141 -32.68 -31.13 -40.72
C SER A 141 -34.01 -30.98 -41.47
N ASP A 142 -34.29 -31.82 -42.46
CA ASP A 142 -35.51 -31.78 -43.26
C ASP A 142 -36.70 -32.37 -42.49
N ILE A 143 -36.47 -33.47 -41.76
CA ILE A 143 -37.47 -34.07 -40.84
C ILE A 143 -37.84 -33.12 -39.69
N ILE A 144 -36.86 -32.39 -39.13
CA ILE A 144 -37.14 -31.38 -38.09
C ILE A 144 -37.98 -30.23 -38.64
N LYS A 145 -37.68 -29.75 -39.86
CA LYS A 145 -38.47 -28.69 -40.48
C LYS A 145 -39.90 -29.15 -40.73
N GLU A 146 -40.11 -30.36 -41.23
CA GLU A 146 -41.45 -30.89 -41.48
C GLU A 146 -42.28 -30.97 -40.19
N LYS A 147 -41.73 -31.50 -39.09
CA LYS A 147 -42.45 -31.58 -37.81
C LYS A 147 -42.64 -30.25 -37.08
N ALA A 148 -41.83 -29.24 -37.38
CA ALA A 148 -41.90 -27.94 -36.71
C ALA A 148 -42.87 -26.97 -37.40
N TYR A 149 -43.11 -27.15 -38.70
CA TYR A 149 -43.91 -26.25 -39.53
C TYR A 149 -45.22 -26.87 -40.06
N ASN A 150 -45.57 -28.07 -39.60
CA ASN A 150 -46.81 -28.79 -39.88
C ASN A 150 -47.45 -29.23 -38.56
#